data_AF-V5GKN3-F1
#
_entry.id   AF-V5GKN3-F1
#
_cell.length_a   1.000
_cell.length_b   1.000
_cell.length_c   1.000
_cell.angle_alpha   90.00
_cell.angle_beta   90.00
_cell.angle_gamma   90.00
#
_symmetry.space_group_name_H-M   'P 1'
#
loop_
_entity.id
_entity.type
_entity.pdbx_description
1 polymer ?
#
loop_
_entity_poly.entity_id
_entity_poly.type
_entity_poly.pdbx_seq_one_letter_code
_entity_poly.pdbx_strand_id
1 'polypeptide(L)'
;PPQRYKLQPFLNLERIFWVVDSAISHLEFILMHALNIRYIHLGSSTGITHSTMVNVLNVNPMKQLEEFRVLYSSDMNMRTVELLLASCTNLKVLSELESWQ
;
A
#
# COMPACT_ATOMS: atom_id res chain seq x y z
N PRO A 1 -12.74 7.44 31.04
CA PRO A 1 -13.01 6.93 29.68
C PRO A 1 -12.09 7.58 28.65
N PRO A 2 -11.33 6.81 27.83
CA PRO A 2 -10.45 7.42 26.84
C PRO A 2 -11.33 8.10 25.78
N GLN A 3 -11.07 9.39 25.56
CA GLN A 3 -11.75 10.19 24.55
C GLN A 3 -11.52 9.54 23.18
N ARG A 4 -12.60 9.07 22.54
CA ARG A 4 -12.59 8.68 21.13
C ARG A 4 -12.22 9.91 20.31
N TYR A 5 -10.99 9.95 19.81
CA TYR A 5 -10.63 10.88 18.74
C TYR A 5 -11.62 10.63 17.59
N LYS A 6 -12.44 11.63 17.25
CA LYS A 6 -13.42 11.55 16.14
C LYS A 6 -12.75 11.45 14.77
N LEU A 7 -11.44 11.71 14.71
CA LEU A 7 -10.65 11.64 13.49
C LEU A 7 -10.14 10.22 13.31
N GLN A 8 -10.53 9.61 12.18
CA GLN A 8 -9.90 8.37 11.74
C GLN A 8 -8.41 8.64 11.48
N PRO A 9 -7.50 7.78 11.99
CA PRO A 9 -6.08 7.89 11.70
C PRO A 9 -5.83 7.98 10.20
N PHE A 10 -4.85 8.80 9.80
CA PHE A 10 -4.38 8.91 8.41
C PHE A 10 -5.42 9.34 7.37
N LEU A 11 -6.57 9.90 7.78
CA LEU A 11 -7.58 10.37 6.84
C LEU A 11 -7.04 11.40 5.83
N ASN A 12 -6.09 12.24 6.24
CA ASN A 12 -5.46 13.24 5.38
C ASN A 12 -4.14 12.77 4.74
N LEU A 13 -3.76 11.49 4.93
CA LEU A 13 -2.52 10.96 4.37
C LEU A 13 -2.73 10.65 2.88
N GLU A 14 -2.14 11.48 2.02
CA GLU A 14 -2.17 11.29 0.56
C GLU A 14 -0.91 10.62 0.01
N ARG A 15 0.21 10.71 0.71
CA ARG A 15 1.53 10.30 0.21
C ARG A 15 2.29 9.57 1.29
N ILE A 16 2.86 8.42 0.94
CA ILE A 16 3.77 7.69 1.82
C ILE A 16 5.02 7.26 1.06
N PHE A 17 6.18 7.54 1.68
CA PHE A 17 7.49 7.07 1.25
C PHE A 17 8.05 6.24 2.39
N TRP A 18 8.13 4.92 2.18
CA TRP A 18 8.57 3.97 3.19
C TRP A 18 9.80 3.22 2.69
N VAL A 19 10.97 3.72 3.08
CA VAL A 19 12.27 3.24 2.56
C VAL A 19 13.16 2.61 3.64
N VAL A 20 12.60 2.36 4.83
CA VAL A 20 13.33 1.83 5.98
C VAL A 20 12.86 0.43 6.35
N ASP A 21 13.77 -0.38 6.89
CA ASP A 21 13.42 -1.61 7.59
C ASP A 21 12.57 -1.28 8.81
N SER A 22 11.40 -1.91 8.91
CA SER A 22 10.50 -1.79 10.05
C SER A 22 9.65 -3.04 10.19
N ALA A 23 8.96 -3.17 11.32
CA ALA A 23 7.93 -4.19 11.46
C ALA A 23 6.86 -3.98 10.38
N ILE A 24 6.63 -5.01 9.56
CA ILE A 24 5.62 -5.02 8.48
C ILE A 24 4.25 -4.56 8.99
N SER A 25 3.91 -4.94 10.23
CA SER A 25 2.67 -4.56 10.90
C SER A 25 2.43 -3.05 10.97
N HIS A 26 3.48 -2.22 11.04
CA HIS A 26 3.31 -0.76 11.04
C HIS A 26 2.86 -0.26 9.68
N LEU A 27 3.53 -0.71 8.62
CA LEU A 27 3.20 -0.33 7.25
C LEU A 27 1.81 -0.86 6.87
N GLU A 28 1.52 -2.12 7.17
CA GLU A 28 0.20 -2.73 6.94
C GLU A 28 -0.91 -1.95 7.67
N PHE A 29 -0.70 -1.59 8.95
CA PHE A 29 -1.65 -0.77 9.70
C PHE A 29 -1.91 0.59 9.04
N ILE A 30 -0.86 1.28 8.59
CA ILE A 30 -1.03 2.57 7.90
C ILE A 30 -1.81 2.40 6.60
N LEU A 31 -1.43 1.41 5.77
CA LEU A 31 -2.06 1.15 4.49
C LEU A 31 -3.54 0.76 4.62
N MET A 32 -3.91 0.04 5.68
CA MET A 32 -5.32 -0.30 5.97
C MET A 32 -6.19 0.90 6.37
N HIS A 33 -5.60 2.00 6.86
CA HIS A 33 -6.33 3.14 7.40
C HIS A 33 -6.19 4.43 6.58
N ALA A 34 -5.22 4.52 5.68
CA ALA A 34 -5.00 5.67 4.80
C ALA A 34 -6.00 5.69 3.62
N LEU A 35 -7.25 6.07 3.88
CA LEU A 35 -8.36 6.01 2.91
C LEU A 35 -8.19 6.96 1.71
N ASN A 36 -7.43 8.04 1.86
CA ASN A 36 -7.18 9.03 0.82
C ASN A 36 -5.75 8.95 0.25
N ILE A 37 -5.08 7.81 0.42
CA ILE A 37 -3.74 7.61 -0.14
C ILE A 37 -3.79 7.66 -1.67
N ARG A 38 -2.88 8.45 -2.25
CA ARG A 38 -2.74 8.68 -3.70
C ARG A 38 -1.40 8.20 -4.24
N TYR A 39 -0.35 8.22 -3.41
CA TYR A 39 1.00 7.83 -3.83
C TYR A 39 1.65 6.95 -2.76
N ILE A 40 2.08 5.75 -3.16
CA ILE A 40 2.77 4.78 -2.31
C ILE A 40 4.12 4.45 -2.93
N HIS A 41 5.19 4.74 -2.20
CA HIS A 41 6.56 4.45 -2.60
C HIS A 41 7.22 3.58 -1.54
N LEU A 42 7.50 2.33 -1.90
CA LEU A 42 8.10 1.33 -1.03
C LEU A 42 9.55 1.06 -1.48
N GLY A 43 10.47 1.09 -0.52
CA GLY A 43 11.85 0.66 -0.72
C GLY A 43 12.01 -0.87 -0.78
N SER A 44 13.24 -1.32 -0.98
CA SER A 44 13.61 -2.74 -1.13
C SER A 44 13.34 -3.61 0.11
N SER A 45 13.28 -3.01 1.29
CA SER A 45 13.23 -3.73 2.57
C SER A 45 11.93 -3.51 3.33
N THR A 46 10.81 -3.30 2.62
CA THR A 46 9.51 -3.09 3.29
C THR A 46 8.84 -4.36 3.79
N GLY A 47 9.24 -5.52 3.27
CA GLY A 47 8.66 -6.82 3.62
C GLY A 47 7.21 -7.03 3.13
N ILE A 48 6.67 -6.11 2.31
CA ILE A 48 5.35 -6.28 1.72
C ILE A 48 5.40 -7.35 0.65
N THR A 49 4.49 -8.32 0.78
CA THR A 49 4.30 -9.45 -0.13
C THR A 49 2.94 -9.36 -0.84
N HIS A 50 2.69 -10.25 -1.80
CA HIS A 50 1.35 -10.42 -2.38
C HIS A 50 0.26 -10.65 -1.31
N SER A 51 0.51 -11.52 -0.32
CA SER A 51 -0.47 -11.81 0.73
C SER A 51 -0.77 -10.59 1.60
N THR A 52 0.24 -9.75 1.85
CA THR A 52 0.05 -8.48 2.56
C THR A 52 -0.87 -7.55 1.76
N MET A 53 -0.67 -7.45 0.44
CA MET A 53 -1.53 -6.64 -0.42
C MET A 53 -2.96 -7.15 -0.48
N VAL A 54 -3.19 -8.47 -0.50
CA VAL A 54 -4.53 -9.07 -0.40
C VAL A 54 -5.22 -8.63 0.89
N ASN A 55 -4.55 -8.73 2.03
CA ASN A 55 -5.11 -8.34 3.33
C ASN A 55 -5.45 -6.84 3.36
N VAL A 56 -4.51 -6.00 2.91
CA VAL A 56 -4.69 -4.56 2.85
C VAL A 56 -5.86 -4.18 1.95
N LEU A 57 -5.92 -4.69 0.73
CA LEU A 57 -6.94 -4.31 -0.26
C LEU A 57 -8.34 -4.82 0.07
N ASN A 58 -8.45 -5.90 0.84
CA ASN A 58 -9.72 -6.36 1.41
C ASN A 58 -10.31 -5.37 2.42
N VAL A 59 -9.47 -4.58 3.11
CA VAL A 59 -9.88 -3.58 4.11
C VAL A 59 -9.98 -2.19 3.50
N ASN A 60 -8.97 -1.79 2.74
CA ASN A 60 -8.86 -0.51 2.06
C ASN A 60 -8.55 -0.76 0.58
N PRO A 61 -9.56 -0.71 -0.31
CA PRO A 61 -9.36 -0.86 -1.75
C PRO A 61 -8.53 0.26 -2.41
N MET A 62 -8.12 1.26 -1.64
CA MET A 62 -7.28 2.39 -2.07
C MET A 62 -7.81 3.06 -3.35
N LYS A 63 -9.11 3.39 -3.35
CA LYS A 63 -9.79 3.96 -4.52
C LYS A 63 -9.18 5.28 -5.03
N GLN A 64 -8.42 5.98 -4.19
CA GLN A 64 -7.74 7.24 -4.55
C GLN A 64 -6.29 7.03 -5.02
N LEU A 65 -5.78 5.79 -5.00
CA LEU A 65 -4.40 5.50 -5.36
C LEU A 65 -4.17 5.79 -6.85
N GLU A 66 -3.17 6.62 -7.13
CA GLU A 66 -2.77 7.01 -8.48
C GLU A 66 -1.42 6.41 -8.87
N GLU A 67 -0.49 6.29 -7.93
CA GLU A 67 0.83 5.70 -8.14
C GLU A 67 1.18 4.68 -7.05
N PHE A 68 1.60 3.50 -7.50
CA PHE A 68 2.21 2.46 -6.68
C PHE A 68 3.60 2.14 -7.21
N ARG A 69 4.61 2.34 -6.37
CA ARG A 69 6.01 2.04 -6.65
C ARG A 69 6.58 1.16 -5.57
N VAL A 70 7.27 0.09 -5.95
CA VAL A 70 7.95 -0.78 -5.00
C VAL A 70 9.24 -1.32 -5.59
N LEU A 71 10.35 -0.92 -4.98
CA LEU A 71 11.67 -1.36 -5.41
C LEU A 71 11.92 -2.81 -4.96
N TYR A 72 12.44 -3.65 -5.85
CA TYR A 72 13.00 -4.98 -5.54
C TYR A 72 12.14 -5.87 -4.62
N SER A 73 10.86 -6.06 -4.95
CA SER A 73 10.00 -7.01 -4.22
C SER A 73 10.04 -8.40 -4.86
N SER A 74 10.75 -9.34 -4.22
CA SER A 74 10.88 -10.72 -4.71
C SER A 74 9.60 -11.55 -4.62
N ASP A 75 8.65 -11.14 -3.79
CA ASP A 75 7.41 -11.88 -3.49
C ASP A 75 6.16 -11.28 -4.13
N MET A 76 6.32 -10.23 -4.94
CA MET A 76 5.25 -9.69 -5.78
C MET A 76 5.38 -10.20 -7.22
N ASN A 77 4.24 -10.52 -7.82
CA ASN A 77 4.16 -11.13 -9.14
C ASN A 77 2.97 -10.55 -9.93
N MET A 78 2.75 -11.05 -11.14
CA MET A 78 1.66 -10.55 -12.00
C MET A 78 0.26 -10.66 -11.38
N ARG A 79 0.02 -11.59 -10.44
CA ARG A 79 -1.26 -11.64 -9.70
C ARG A 79 -1.42 -10.44 -8.76
N THR A 80 -0.34 -9.92 -8.20
CA THR A 80 -0.39 -8.66 -7.44
C THR A 80 -0.78 -7.49 -8.35
N VAL A 81 -0.28 -7.45 -9.59
CA VAL A 81 -0.67 -6.42 -10.57
C VAL A 81 -2.16 -6.51 -10.88
N GLU A 82 -2.67 -7.71 -11.19
CA GLU A 82 -4.09 -7.94 -11.46
C GLU A 82 -4.97 -7.50 -10.29
N LEU A 83 -4.56 -7.86 -9.07
CA LEU A 83 -5.23 -7.47 -7.84
C LEU A 83 -5.27 -5.94 -7.66
N LEU A 84 -4.14 -5.26 -7.91
CA LEU A 84 -4.03 -3.80 -7.82
C LEU A 84 -4.91 -3.12 -8.87
N LEU A 85 -4.91 -3.58 -10.12
CA LEU A 85 -5.75 -3.03 -11.18
C LEU A 85 -7.24 -3.25 -10.92
N ALA A 86 -7.62 -4.39 -10.32
CA ALA A 86 -9.00 -4.69 -9.96
C ALA A 86 -9.51 -3.86 -8.76
N SER A 87 -8.64 -3.58 -7.79
CA SER A 87 -9.02 -2.91 -6.54
C SER A 87 -8.90 -1.38 -6.61
N CYS A 88 -7.76 -0.90 -7.14
CA CYS A 88 -7.37 0.51 -7.14
C CYS A 88 -7.84 1.20 -8.42
N THR A 89 -9.12 1.57 -8.49
CA THR A 89 -9.75 2.06 -9.72
C THR A 89 -9.17 3.36 -10.31
N ASN A 90 -8.43 4.15 -9.53
CA ASN A 90 -7.77 5.37 -9.98
C ASN A 90 -6.27 5.18 -10.28
N LEU A 91 -5.77 3.95 -10.25
CA LEU A 91 -4.35 3.66 -10.46
C LEU A 91 -3.94 4.03 -11.88
N LYS A 92 -2.93 4.90 -12.01
CA LYS A 92 -2.39 5.40 -13.28
C LYS A 92 -0.98 4.90 -13.54
N VAL A 93 -0.20 4.74 -12.48
CA VAL A 93 1.22 4.39 -12.55
C VAL A 93 1.50 3.22 -11.63
N LEU A 94 2.10 2.18 -12.19
CA LEU A 94 2.65 1.04 -11.46
C LEU A 94 4.07 0.83 -12.00
N SER A 95 5.07 0.95 -11.13
CA SER A 95 6.48 1.10 -11.54
C SER A 95 7.44 0.33 -10.62
N GLU A 96 8.67 0.11 -11.11
CA GLU A 96 9.73 -0.68 -10.46
C GLU A 96 9.37 -2.18 -10.35
N LEU A 97 8.91 -2.76 -11.47
CA LEU A 97 8.45 -4.17 -11.54
C LEU A 97 9.52 -5.14 -12.03
N GLU A 98 10.80 -4.78 -11.98
CA GLU A 98 11.90 -5.47 -12.68
C GLU A 98 12.06 -6.95 -12.27
N SER A 99 11.42 -7.37 -11.17
CA SER A 99 11.48 -8.73 -10.60
C SER A 99 10.16 -9.50 -10.61
N TRP A 100 9.08 -8.93 -11.15
CA TRP A 100 7.74 -9.52 -11.06
C TRP A 100 7.49 -10.46 -12.25
N GLN A 101 7.61 -11.76 -12.01
CA GLN A 101 7.34 -12.82 -12.99
C GLN A 101 5.96 -13.46 -12.79
#